data_AF-A0A7W0F7Q6-F1
#
_entry.id   AF-A0A7W0F7Q6-F1
#
_cell.length_a   1.000
_cell.length_b   1.000
_cell.length_c   1.000
_cell.angle_alpha   90.00
_cell.angle_beta   90.00
_cell.angle_gamma   90.00
#
_symmetry.space_group_name_H-M   'P 1'
#
loop_
_entity.id
_entity.type
_entity.pdbx_description
1 polymer ?
#
loop_
_entity_poly.entity_id
_entity_poly.type
_entity_poly.pdbx_seq_one_letter_code
_entity_poly.pdbx_strand_id
1 'polypeptide(L)'
;MIQNSRFKYKDMSVFGAAYKLNTPATVHIAIGTDIIHMHPHADGASIGKGSLRDFKLFTSVVSDLEGGVYINLGSAVIMPEVFLKALTIARNLGNKVENITTVNMDFIQHYRPSQNVLRRPTLQKGCSYALTGHHEIMFPLLAAAILEEI
;
A
#
# COMPACT_ATOMS: atom_id res chain seq x y z
N MET A 1 22.49 0.12 -1.35
CA MET A 1 21.45 0.61 -0.42
C MET A 1 21.51 2.13 -0.38
N ILE A 2 20.38 2.82 -0.63
CA ILE A 2 20.31 4.30 -0.67
C ILE A 2 20.86 4.92 0.61
N GLN A 3 20.56 4.33 1.78
CA GLN A 3 20.98 4.85 3.08
C GLN A 3 22.50 4.98 3.24
N ASN A 4 23.26 4.00 2.76
CA ASN A 4 24.73 3.95 2.89
C ASN A 4 25.45 4.66 1.73
N SER A 5 24.70 5.31 0.84
CA SER A 5 25.26 6.03 -0.29
C SER A 5 25.76 7.43 0.10
N ARG A 6 26.49 8.06 -0.82
CA ARG A 6 26.90 9.48 -0.77
C ARG A 6 25.91 10.40 -1.51
N PHE A 7 24.69 9.94 -1.82
CA PHE A 7 23.73 10.75 -2.56
C PHE A 7 23.27 11.97 -1.74
N LYS A 8 23.27 13.14 -2.37
CA LYS A 8 22.97 14.44 -1.74
C LYS A 8 21.60 14.49 -1.05
N TYR A 9 20.61 13.78 -1.58
CA TYR A 9 19.22 13.82 -1.10
C TYR A 9 18.73 12.48 -0.55
N LYS A 10 19.64 11.61 -0.08
CA LYS A 10 19.26 10.27 0.42
C LYS A 10 18.27 10.33 1.59
N ASP A 11 18.33 11.38 2.40
CA ASP A 11 17.45 11.58 3.56
C ASP A 11 16.02 12.00 3.16
N MET A 12 15.79 12.37 1.88
CA MET A 12 14.46 12.63 1.33
C MET A 12 13.82 11.37 0.71
N SER A 13 14.52 10.22 0.73
CA SER A 13 14.01 8.99 0.14
C SER A 13 13.04 8.29 1.08
N VAL A 14 11.83 8.00 0.61
CA VAL A 14 10.85 7.16 1.34
C VAL A 14 11.44 5.78 1.66
N PHE A 15 12.15 5.15 0.71
CA PHE A 15 12.83 3.88 0.94
C PHE A 15 14.02 4.00 1.91
N GLY A 16 14.72 5.13 1.90
CA GLY A 16 15.76 5.44 2.88
C GLY A 16 15.19 5.54 4.30
N ALA A 17 14.08 6.28 4.45
CA ALA A 17 13.37 6.43 5.72
C ALA A 17 12.83 5.09 6.22
N ALA A 18 12.18 4.30 5.36
CA ALA A 18 11.67 2.97 5.70
C ALA A 18 12.79 2.05 6.21
N TYR A 19 13.95 2.05 5.53
CA TYR A 19 15.12 1.30 5.99
C TYR A 19 15.63 1.76 7.36
N LYS A 20 15.73 3.08 7.59
CA LYS A 20 16.17 3.65 8.87
C LYS A 20 15.22 3.31 10.02
N LEU A 21 13.92 3.28 9.75
CA LEU A 21 12.86 2.97 10.72
C LEU A 21 12.57 1.47 10.85
N ASN A 22 13.33 0.61 10.15
CA ASN A 22 13.08 -0.83 10.09
C ASN A 22 11.63 -1.17 9.71
N THR A 23 11.03 -0.37 8.81
CA THR A 23 9.66 -0.54 8.33
C THR A 23 9.68 -1.22 6.95
N PRO A 24 8.88 -2.27 6.72
CA PRO A 24 8.78 -2.90 5.42
C PRO A 24 8.34 -1.91 4.33
N ALA A 25 9.01 -1.94 3.18
CA ALA A 25 8.62 -1.23 1.98
C ALA A 25 8.58 -2.22 0.81
N THR A 26 7.46 -2.27 0.09
CA THR A 26 7.20 -3.21 -0.99
C THR A 26 6.87 -2.48 -2.29
N VAL A 27 7.20 -3.10 -3.42
CA VAL A 27 6.89 -2.61 -4.77
C VAL A 27 6.11 -3.68 -5.52
N HIS A 28 4.89 -3.33 -5.95
CA HIS A 28 3.99 -4.24 -6.66
C HIS A 28 3.91 -3.84 -8.14
N ILE A 29 4.74 -4.48 -8.95
CA ILE A 29 4.87 -4.17 -10.38
C ILE A 29 3.67 -4.71 -11.16
N ALA A 30 3.14 -3.90 -12.08
CA ALA A 30 2.19 -4.31 -13.09
C ALA A 30 2.85 -4.23 -14.48
N ILE A 31 2.91 -5.36 -15.18
CA ILE A 31 3.56 -5.41 -16.49
C ILE A 31 2.82 -4.47 -17.46
N GLY A 32 3.57 -3.60 -18.12
CA GLY A 32 3.05 -2.58 -19.04
C GLY A 32 2.72 -1.23 -18.38
N THR A 33 2.78 -1.10 -17.04
CA THR A 33 2.61 0.21 -16.39
C THR A 33 3.92 0.97 -16.23
N ASP A 34 5.01 0.23 -15.97
CA ASP A 34 6.32 0.85 -15.75
C ASP A 34 7.13 0.95 -17.05
N ILE A 35 7.80 2.09 -17.24
CA ILE A 35 8.62 2.38 -18.43
C ILE A 35 9.75 1.36 -18.60
N ILE A 36 10.28 0.82 -17.51
CA ILE A 36 11.40 -0.12 -17.54
C ILE A 36 11.09 -1.38 -18.34
N HIS A 37 9.82 -1.77 -18.46
CA HIS A 37 9.40 -2.93 -19.25
C HIS A 37 9.74 -2.83 -20.74
N MET A 38 9.95 -1.62 -21.26
CA MET A 38 10.34 -1.39 -22.66
C MET A 38 11.85 -1.50 -22.87
N HIS A 39 12.65 -1.53 -21.80
CA HIS A 39 14.10 -1.56 -21.90
C HIS A 39 14.58 -2.96 -22.32
N PRO A 40 15.56 -3.11 -23.24
CA PRO A 40 16.05 -4.42 -23.69
C PRO A 40 16.59 -5.34 -22.59
N HIS A 41 17.02 -4.75 -21.46
CA HIS A 41 17.50 -5.49 -20.29
C HIS A 41 16.41 -5.76 -19.24
N ALA A 42 15.14 -5.52 -19.54
CA ALA A 42 14.05 -5.88 -18.64
C ALA A 42 13.95 -7.41 -18.52
N ASP A 43 14.24 -7.93 -17.33
CA ASP A 43 14.14 -9.36 -17.05
C ASP A 43 12.83 -9.68 -16.33
N GLY A 44 11.91 -10.32 -17.06
CA GLY A 44 10.61 -10.74 -16.53
C GLY A 44 10.71 -11.69 -15.34
N ALA A 45 11.75 -12.52 -15.27
CA ALA A 45 11.95 -13.43 -14.15
C ALA A 45 12.28 -12.64 -12.86
N SER A 46 13.21 -11.69 -12.95
CA SER A 46 13.55 -10.78 -11.84
C SER A 46 12.37 -9.92 -11.41
N ILE A 47 11.62 -9.34 -12.36
CA ILE A 47 10.44 -8.51 -12.10
C ILE A 47 9.37 -9.31 -11.35
N GLY A 48 8.98 -10.48 -11.89
CA GLY A 48 7.97 -11.33 -11.29
C GLY A 48 8.40 -11.86 -9.91
N LYS A 49 9.66 -12.27 -9.78
CA LYS A 49 10.22 -12.74 -8.50
C LYS A 49 10.21 -11.63 -7.44
N GLY A 50 10.61 -10.41 -7.81
CA GLY A 50 10.60 -9.25 -6.92
C GLY A 50 9.18 -8.92 -6.44
N SER A 51 8.25 -8.73 -7.39
CA SER A 51 6.86 -8.39 -7.09
C SER A 51 6.18 -9.46 -6.23
N LEU A 52 6.41 -10.75 -6.51
CA LEU A 52 5.83 -11.84 -5.71
C LEU A 52 6.44 -11.95 -4.31
N ARG A 53 7.75 -11.69 -4.16
CA ARG A 53 8.39 -11.62 -2.84
C ARG A 53 7.77 -10.52 -2.00
N ASP A 54 7.61 -9.35 -2.60
CA ASP A 54 7.02 -8.17 -1.96
C ASP A 54 5.54 -8.38 -1.64
N PHE A 55 4.79 -9.08 -2.51
CA PHE A 55 3.42 -9.50 -2.22
C PHE A 55 3.32 -10.39 -0.98
N LYS A 56 4.24 -11.36 -0.82
CA LYS A 56 4.28 -12.22 0.36
C LYS A 56 4.62 -11.42 1.63
N LEU A 57 5.59 -10.51 1.56
CA LEU A 57 5.93 -9.63 2.68
C LEU A 57 4.76 -8.72 3.06
N PHE A 58 4.09 -8.13 2.07
CA PHE A 58 2.89 -7.32 2.33
C PHE A 58 1.76 -8.16 2.94
N THR A 59 1.59 -9.40 2.48
CA THR A 59 0.60 -10.34 3.07
C THR A 59 0.90 -10.65 4.54
N SER A 60 2.17 -10.79 4.94
CA SER A 60 2.51 -10.97 6.36
C SER A 60 2.32 -9.71 7.18
N VAL A 61 2.42 -8.52 6.59
CA VAL A 61 2.04 -7.27 7.30
C VAL A 61 0.52 -7.21 7.46
N VAL A 62 -0.23 -7.60 6.42
CA VAL A 62 -1.70 -7.62 6.45
C VAL A 62 -2.25 -8.65 7.44
N SER A 63 -1.55 -9.76 7.72
CA SER A 63 -1.99 -10.72 8.73
C SER A 63 -2.04 -10.16 10.14
N ASP A 64 -1.29 -9.09 10.41
CA ASP A 64 -1.23 -8.43 11.71
C ASP A 64 -2.08 -7.16 11.76
N LEU A 65 -2.96 -6.95 10.78
CA LEU A 65 -3.73 -5.71 10.60
C LEU A 65 -4.96 -5.59 11.51
N GLU A 66 -5.25 -6.55 12.39
CA GLU A 66 -6.40 -6.48 13.30
C GLU A 66 -6.36 -5.24 14.19
N GLY A 67 -7.44 -4.45 14.19
CA GLY A 67 -7.49 -3.16 14.88
C GLY A 67 -6.68 -2.05 14.19
N GLY A 68 -6.02 -2.36 13.07
CA GLY A 68 -5.17 -1.43 12.32
C GLY A 68 -5.90 -0.66 11.21
N VAL A 69 -5.12 0.16 10.51
CA VAL A 69 -5.60 1.05 9.45
C VAL A 69 -4.90 0.72 8.13
N TYR A 70 -5.66 0.57 7.06
CA TYR A 70 -5.16 0.50 5.68
C TYR A 70 -5.62 1.74 4.91
N ILE A 71 -4.66 2.46 4.31
CA ILE A 71 -4.93 3.63 3.48
C ILE A 71 -4.54 3.31 2.03
N ASN A 72 -5.53 3.28 1.15
CA ASN A 72 -5.31 3.31 -0.29
C ASN A 72 -5.18 4.76 -0.76
N LEU A 73 -3.95 5.18 -1.07
CA LEU A 73 -3.63 6.55 -1.48
C LEU A 73 -3.42 6.60 -3.00
N GLY A 74 -4.45 7.04 -3.74
CA GLY A 74 -4.37 7.35 -5.18
C GLY A 74 -4.23 6.16 -6.14
N SER A 75 -4.35 4.91 -5.66
CA SER A 75 -4.29 3.74 -6.54
C SER A 75 -5.69 3.28 -6.95
N ALA A 76 -6.02 3.42 -8.24
CA ALA A 76 -7.31 2.99 -8.78
C ALA A 76 -7.41 1.48 -9.05
N VAL A 77 -6.28 0.77 -9.18
CA VAL A 77 -6.25 -0.64 -9.61
C VAL A 77 -5.28 -1.51 -8.82
N ILE A 78 -3.98 -1.21 -8.86
CA ILE A 78 -2.93 -2.14 -8.39
C ILE A 78 -3.06 -2.43 -6.89
N MET A 79 -3.07 -1.39 -6.05
CA MET A 79 -3.15 -1.59 -4.60
C MET A 79 -4.51 -2.14 -4.13
N PRO A 80 -5.67 -1.71 -4.67
CA PRO A 80 -6.95 -2.36 -4.36
C PRO A 80 -6.96 -3.86 -4.63
N GLU A 81 -6.36 -4.30 -5.75
CA GLU A 81 -6.28 -5.73 -6.08
C GLU A 81 -5.28 -6.45 -5.15
N VAL A 82 -4.08 -5.92 -4.97
CA VAL A 82 -3.04 -6.47 -4.09
C VAL A 82 -3.57 -6.63 -2.66
N PHE A 83 -4.17 -5.59 -2.10
CA PHE A 83 -4.72 -5.60 -0.74
C PHE A 83 -5.81 -6.64 -0.55
N LEU A 84 -6.79 -6.71 -1.46
CA LEU A 84 -7.87 -7.68 -1.33
C LEU A 84 -7.34 -9.14 -1.34
N LYS A 85 -6.32 -9.43 -2.15
CA LYS A 85 -5.73 -10.77 -2.23
C LYS A 85 -4.90 -11.08 -1.00
N ALA A 86 -4.08 -10.13 -0.54
CA ALA A 86 -3.31 -10.26 0.69
C ALA A 86 -4.24 -10.51 1.91
N LEU A 87 -5.31 -9.72 2.04
CA LEU A 87 -6.30 -9.88 3.11
C LEU A 87 -7.02 -11.23 3.03
N THR A 88 -7.38 -11.67 1.83
CA THR A 88 -8.00 -12.98 1.63
C THR A 88 -7.07 -14.11 2.07
N ILE A 89 -5.78 -14.04 1.69
CA ILE A 89 -4.77 -15.03 2.09
C ILE A 89 -4.60 -15.00 3.62
N ALA A 90 -4.44 -13.82 4.21
CA ALA A 90 -4.27 -13.66 5.65
C ALA A 90 -5.41 -14.34 6.44
N ARG A 91 -6.67 -14.05 6.07
CA ARG A 91 -7.86 -14.65 6.67
C ARG A 91 -7.93 -16.16 6.44
N ASN A 92 -7.66 -16.63 5.23
CA ASN A 92 -7.72 -18.06 4.89
C ASN A 92 -6.64 -18.88 5.62
N LEU A 93 -5.53 -18.25 6.01
CA LEU A 93 -4.50 -18.88 6.85
C LEU A 93 -4.82 -18.81 8.36
N GLY A 94 -6.00 -18.33 8.74
CA GLY A 94 -6.48 -18.33 10.13
C GLY A 94 -6.13 -17.08 10.93
N ASN A 95 -5.54 -16.05 10.31
CA ASN A 95 -5.28 -14.79 11.00
C ASN A 95 -6.60 -14.03 11.18
N LYS A 96 -6.86 -13.58 12.41
CA LYS A 96 -8.04 -12.77 12.72
C LYS A 96 -7.80 -11.36 12.22
N VAL A 97 -8.27 -11.04 11.01
CA VAL A 97 -8.19 -9.69 10.41
C VAL A 97 -9.59 -9.28 9.99
N GLU A 98 -10.43 -8.91 10.95
CA GLU A 98 -11.85 -8.62 10.77
C GLU A 98 -12.17 -7.17 11.12
N ASN A 99 -11.60 -6.66 12.22
CA ASN A 99 -11.87 -5.30 12.69
C ASN A 99 -10.81 -4.33 12.18
N ILE A 100 -10.94 -3.88 10.94
CA ILE A 100 -9.98 -2.97 10.31
C ILE A 100 -10.63 -1.67 9.89
N THR A 101 -9.86 -0.59 9.91
CA THR A 101 -10.26 0.68 9.30
C THR A 101 -9.63 0.79 7.92
N THR A 102 -10.45 1.03 6.91
CA THR A 102 -9.97 1.21 5.53
C THR A 102 -10.28 2.61 5.03
N VAL A 103 -9.34 3.21 4.32
CA VAL A 103 -9.51 4.53 3.73
C VAL A 103 -9.18 4.46 2.25
N ASN A 104 -10.05 4.99 1.41
CA ASN A 104 -9.73 5.27 0.02
C ASN A 104 -9.61 6.79 -0.14
N MET A 105 -8.43 7.27 -0.50
CA MET A 105 -8.15 8.68 -0.71
C MET A 105 -7.77 8.90 -2.18
N ASP A 106 -8.63 9.57 -2.93
CA ASP A 106 -8.44 9.81 -4.37
C ASP A 106 -9.19 11.07 -4.84
N PHE A 107 -8.78 11.67 -5.97
CA PHE A 107 -9.51 12.77 -6.61
C PHE A 107 -10.86 12.30 -7.15
N ILE A 108 -10.92 11.05 -7.62
CA ILE A 108 -12.09 10.44 -8.24
C ILE A 108 -12.35 9.08 -7.59
N GLN A 109 -13.60 8.85 -7.20
CA GLN A 109 -14.00 7.55 -6.67
C GLN A 109 -14.19 6.54 -7.81
N HIS A 110 -13.37 5.50 -7.79
CA HIS A 110 -13.44 4.41 -8.75
C HIS A 110 -14.15 3.18 -8.17
N TYR A 111 -14.76 2.38 -9.05
CA TYR A 111 -15.45 1.15 -8.66
C TYR A 111 -14.55 0.17 -7.89
N ARG A 112 -13.31 -0.05 -8.34
CA ARG A 112 -12.39 -1.02 -7.72
C ARG A 112 -12.02 -0.64 -6.28
N PRO A 113 -11.53 0.57 -5.95
CA PRO A 113 -11.31 0.96 -4.57
C PRO A 113 -12.59 0.93 -3.73
N SER A 114 -13.73 1.37 -4.28
CA SER A 114 -15.02 1.30 -3.58
C SER A 114 -15.36 -0.13 -3.15
N GLN A 115 -15.17 -1.12 -4.03
CA GLN A 115 -15.48 -2.52 -3.67
C GLN A 115 -14.36 -3.21 -2.89
N ASN A 116 -13.12 -3.09 -3.34
CA ASN A 116 -11.99 -3.89 -2.87
C ASN A 116 -11.26 -3.28 -1.66
N VAL A 117 -11.46 -1.98 -1.40
CA VAL A 117 -10.90 -1.30 -0.22
C VAL A 117 -12.01 -1.00 0.78
N LEU A 118 -13.10 -0.35 0.34
CA LEU A 118 -14.09 0.20 1.28
C LEU A 118 -15.19 -0.78 1.69
N ARG A 119 -15.63 -1.67 0.79
CA ARG A 119 -16.80 -2.51 1.04
C ARG A 119 -16.41 -3.92 1.49
N ARG A 120 -15.81 -4.72 0.60
CA ARG A 120 -15.51 -6.14 0.84
C ARG A 120 -14.64 -6.38 2.09
N PRO A 121 -13.60 -5.57 2.36
CA PRO A 121 -12.74 -5.79 3.53
C PRO A 121 -13.46 -5.63 4.87
N THR A 122 -14.46 -4.74 4.96
CA THR A 122 -15.12 -4.32 6.20
C THR A 122 -16.55 -4.83 6.35
N LEU A 123 -17.00 -5.75 5.47
CA LEU A 123 -18.38 -6.29 5.48
C LEU A 123 -18.78 -6.91 6.82
N GLN A 124 -17.85 -7.55 7.52
CA GLN A 124 -18.12 -8.21 8.79
C GLN A 124 -18.00 -7.24 9.97
N LYS A 125 -16.89 -6.50 10.02
CA LYS A 125 -16.54 -5.58 11.11
C LYS A 125 -15.59 -4.50 10.59
N GLY A 126 -15.46 -3.41 11.34
CA GLY A 126 -14.58 -2.30 11.03
C GLY A 126 -15.30 -1.11 10.38
N CYS A 127 -14.52 -0.14 9.92
CA CYS A 127 -15.02 1.11 9.35
C CYS A 127 -14.36 1.39 8.01
N SER A 128 -15.07 2.06 7.11
CA SER A 128 -14.50 2.50 5.84
C SER A 128 -14.84 3.95 5.53
N TYR A 129 -13.84 4.67 4.99
CA TYR A 129 -13.94 6.10 4.69
C TYR A 129 -13.50 6.37 3.25
N ALA A 130 -14.35 7.05 2.49
CA ALA A 130 -14.00 7.59 1.18
C ALA A 130 -13.66 9.08 1.34
N LEU A 131 -12.39 9.43 1.14
CA LEU A 131 -11.93 10.82 1.14
C LEU A 131 -11.69 11.23 -0.31
N THR A 132 -12.44 12.23 -0.77
CA THR A 132 -12.39 12.70 -2.17
C THR A 132 -11.83 14.11 -2.22
N GLY A 133 -10.77 14.32 -2.99
CA GLY A 133 -10.12 15.63 -3.13
C GLY A 133 -8.69 15.52 -3.61
N HIS A 134 -7.96 16.62 -3.46
CA HIS A 134 -6.58 16.73 -3.90
C HIS A 134 -5.59 16.13 -2.90
N HIS A 135 -4.74 15.18 -3.32
CA HIS A 135 -3.78 14.51 -2.42
C HIS A 135 -2.81 15.49 -1.78
N GLU A 136 -2.39 16.50 -2.52
CA GLU A 136 -1.52 17.58 -2.06
C GLU A 136 -2.12 18.42 -0.92
N ILE A 137 -3.43 18.34 -0.70
CA ILE A 137 -4.13 18.99 0.40
C ILE A 137 -4.50 17.93 1.46
N MET A 138 -5.21 16.88 1.06
CA MET A 138 -5.79 15.91 1.99
C MET A 138 -4.73 15.13 2.79
N PHE A 139 -3.65 14.69 2.14
CA PHE A 139 -2.66 13.86 2.82
C PHE A 139 -1.83 14.68 3.83
N PRO A 140 -1.34 15.89 3.50
CA PRO A 140 -0.72 16.76 4.50
C PRO A 140 -1.65 17.14 5.66
N LEU A 141 -2.94 17.40 5.40
CA LEU A 141 -3.91 17.71 6.46
C LEU A 141 -4.15 16.51 7.38
N LEU A 142 -4.27 15.30 6.82
CA LEU A 142 -4.38 14.08 7.63
C LEU A 142 -3.13 13.86 8.47
N ALA A 143 -1.94 14.05 7.89
CA ALA A 143 -0.68 13.91 8.60
C ALA A 143 -0.57 14.95 9.74
N ALA A 144 -0.92 16.22 9.47
CA ALA A 144 -0.92 17.28 10.48
C ALA A 144 -1.90 16.99 11.63
N ALA A 145 -3.13 16.56 11.31
CA ALA A 145 -4.13 16.22 12.33
C ALA A 145 -3.64 15.08 13.25
N ILE A 146 -3.02 14.04 12.69
CA ILE A 146 -2.44 12.94 13.49
C ILE A 146 -1.28 13.43 14.36
N LEU A 147 -0.42 14.31 13.83
CA LEU A 147 0.73 14.85 14.57
C LEU A 147 0.32 15.80 15.69
N GLU A 148 -0.82 16.49 15.57
CA GLU A 148 -1.34 17.39 16.62
C GLU A 148 -2.10 16.64 17.73
N GLU A 149 -2.62 15.44 17.44
CA GLU A 149 -3.37 14.63 18.40
C GLU A 149 -2.47 13.73 19.28
N ILE A 150 -1.20 13.53 18.87
CA ILE A 150 -0.15 12.77 19.59
C ILE A 150 0.69 13.70 20.46
#